data_AF-A0A8J3XDI1-F1
#
_entry.id   AF-A0A8J3XDI1-F1
#
_cell.length_a   1.000
_cell.length_b   1.000
_cell.length_c   1.000
_cell.angle_alpha   90.00
_cell.angle_beta   90.00
_cell.angle_gamma   90.00
#
_symmetry.space_group_name_H-M   'P 1'
#
loop_
_entity.id
_entity.type
_entity.pdbx_description
1 polymer ?
#
loop_
_entity_poly.entity_id
_entity_poly.type
_entity_poly.pdbx_seq_one_letter_code
_entity_poly.pdbx_strand_id
1 'polypeptide(L)'
;MWNVDHILSCLATIAAADPEHERFGAKRHRYALGPILAEAEIDPFEAEHGVTLPEAYREFLTVVGDGGAGPHPGMFTLAESEIRNTAKEDRQITGFPKNGNASAPFLVSTSAATLMSK
;
A
#
# COMPACT_ATOMS: atom_id res chain seq x y z
N MET A 1 15.28 -13.58 10.57
CA MET A 1 16.54 -12.83 10.38
C MET A 1 16.73 -12.38 8.94
N TRP A 2 16.37 -11.12 8.70
CA TRP A 2 16.57 -10.43 7.44
C TRP A 2 18.04 -10.07 7.21
N ASN A 3 18.51 -10.14 5.97
CA ASN A 3 19.86 -9.69 5.60
C ASN A 3 19.79 -8.24 5.10
N VAL A 4 19.83 -7.29 6.03
CA VAL A 4 19.68 -5.85 5.73
C VAL A 4 20.79 -5.36 4.80
N ASP A 5 22.03 -5.76 5.03
CA ASP A 5 23.17 -5.37 4.20
C ASP A 5 22.97 -5.80 2.73
N HIS A 6 22.48 -7.02 2.53
CA HIS A 6 22.17 -7.51 1.18
C HIS A 6 21.04 -6.71 0.53
N ILE A 7 19.97 -6.38 1.28
CA ILE A 7 18.85 -5.57 0.78
C ILE A 7 19.34 -4.18 0.36
N LEU A 8 20.10 -3.51 1.23
CA LEU A 8 20.66 -2.19 0.95
C LEU A 8 21.62 -2.22 -0.26
N SER A 9 22.46 -3.26 -0.36
CA SER A 9 23.36 -3.45 -1.50
C SER A 9 22.59 -3.64 -2.82
N CYS A 10 21.50 -4.40 -2.80
CA CYS A 10 20.64 -4.57 -3.96
C CYS A 10 19.97 -3.25 -4.38
N LEU A 11 19.44 -2.49 -3.42
CA LEU A 11 18.82 -1.18 -3.68
C LEU A 11 19.83 -0.19 -4.26
N ALA A 12 21.05 -0.14 -3.71
CA ALA A 12 22.12 0.71 -4.23
C ALA A 12 22.50 0.35 -5.68
N THR A 13 22.55 -0.95 -6.00
CA THR A 13 22.84 -1.43 -7.36
C THR A 13 21.76 -0.99 -8.34
N ILE A 14 20.49 -1.10 -7.93
CA ILE A 14 19.36 -0.68 -8.77
C ILE A 14 19.34 0.84 -8.94
N ALA A 15 19.56 1.60 -7.87
CA ALA A 15 19.62 3.07 -7.91
C ALA A 15 20.74 3.57 -8.83
N ALA A 16 21.93 2.94 -8.78
CA ALA A 16 23.03 3.27 -9.68
C ALA A 16 22.72 2.98 -11.16
N ALA A 17 21.85 2.00 -11.42
CA ALA A 17 21.39 1.64 -12.77
C ALA A 17 20.21 2.48 -13.27
N ASP A 18 19.63 3.35 -12.44
CA ASP A 18 18.49 4.21 -12.78
C ASP A 18 18.58 5.58 -12.08
N PRO A 19 19.60 6.40 -12.42
CA PRO A 19 19.83 7.69 -11.76
C PRO A 19 18.70 8.70 -11.97
N GLU A 20 18.01 8.61 -13.10
CA GLU A 20 16.88 9.48 -13.45
C GLU A 20 15.53 8.96 -12.95
N HIS A 21 15.51 7.82 -12.24
CA HIS A 21 14.31 7.19 -11.69
C HIS A 21 13.23 6.93 -12.75
N GLU A 22 13.61 6.46 -13.94
CA GLU A 22 12.70 6.23 -15.06
C GLU A 22 11.91 4.93 -14.92
N ARG A 23 12.37 3.98 -14.09
CA ARG A 23 11.62 2.75 -13.85
C ARG A 23 10.29 3.07 -13.16
N PHE A 24 9.26 2.31 -13.51
CA PHE A 24 7.92 2.48 -12.96
C PHE A 24 7.96 2.40 -11.42
N GLY A 25 7.49 3.46 -10.76
CA GLY A 25 7.50 3.60 -9.30
C GLY A 25 8.77 4.20 -8.69
N ALA A 26 9.89 4.21 -9.41
CA ALA A 26 11.18 4.72 -8.91
C ALA A 26 11.12 6.20 -8.50
N LYS A 27 10.32 7.02 -9.21
CA LYS A 27 10.12 8.43 -8.82
C LYS A 27 9.48 8.61 -7.44
N ARG A 28 8.69 7.62 -6.99
CA ARG A 28 8.01 7.64 -5.69
C ARG A 28 8.94 7.18 -4.58
N HIS A 29 9.45 5.95 -4.67
CA HIS A 29 10.22 5.35 -3.57
C HIS A 29 11.73 5.64 -3.65
N ARG A 30 12.25 6.08 -4.81
CA ARG A 30 13.67 6.44 -5.02
C ARG A 30 14.67 5.41 -4.52
N TYR A 31 14.29 4.14 -4.61
CA TYR A 31 15.04 3.01 -4.08
C TYR A 31 15.40 3.11 -2.58
N ALA A 32 14.68 3.91 -1.81
CA ALA A 32 14.85 4.03 -0.37
C ALA A 32 13.79 3.21 0.38
N LEU A 33 14.21 2.49 1.41
CA LEU A 33 13.30 1.89 2.39
C LEU A 33 12.72 3.00 3.27
N GLY A 34 11.51 2.78 3.78
CA GLY A 34 10.94 3.66 4.79
C GLY A 34 11.64 3.51 6.15
N PRO A 35 11.24 4.32 7.15
CA PRO A 35 11.84 4.27 8.48
C PRO A 35 11.57 2.92 9.16
N ILE A 36 12.51 2.44 9.97
CA ILE A 36 12.20 1.34 10.90
C ILE A 36 11.20 1.82 11.94
N LEU A 37 10.27 0.95 12.33
CA LEU A 37 9.31 1.21 13.40
C LEU A 37 9.81 0.61 14.72
N ALA A 38 9.54 1.30 15.81
CA ALA A 38 9.71 0.71 17.14
C ALA A 38 8.54 -0.23 17.46
N GLU A 39 8.76 -1.23 18.32
CA GLU A 39 7.67 -2.07 18.85
C GLU A 39 6.56 -1.21 19.48
N ALA A 40 6.92 -0.08 20.09
CA ALA A 40 6.00 0.90 20.66
C ALA A 40 5.07 1.59 19.63
N GLU A 41 5.37 1.50 18.33
CA GLU A 41 4.52 1.97 17.23
C GLU A 41 3.68 0.82 16.63
N ILE A 42 4.15 -0.42 16.77
CA ILE A 42 3.47 -1.62 16.26
C ILE A 42 2.36 -2.09 17.21
N ASP A 43 2.64 -2.11 18.51
CA ASP A 43 1.68 -2.52 19.54
C ASP A 43 0.36 -1.69 19.52
N PRO A 44 0.38 -0.34 19.44
CA PRO A 44 -0.86 0.42 19.34
C PRO A 44 -1.61 0.15 18.04
N PHE A 45 -0.91 -0.08 16.93
CA PHE A 45 -1.54 -0.44 15.65
C PHE A 45 -2.28 -1.78 15.75
N GLU A 46 -1.66 -2.80 16.32
CA GLU A 46 -2.31 -4.09 16.56
C GLU A 46 -3.53 -3.98 17.48
N ALA A 47 -3.40 -3.19 18.55
CA ALA A 47 -4.50 -2.96 19.50
C ALA A 47 -5.67 -2.18 18.87
N GLU A 48 -5.39 -1.15 18.08
CA GLU A 48 -6.39 -0.32 17.41
C GLU A 48 -7.18 -1.12 16.37
N HIS A 49 -6.49 -1.96 15.59
CA HIS A 49 -7.13 -2.74 14.52
C HIS A 49 -7.60 -4.13 14.97
N GLY A 50 -7.26 -4.56 16.18
CA GLY A 50 -7.59 -5.89 16.69
C GLY A 50 -6.96 -7.02 15.87
N VAL A 51 -5.75 -6.77 15.35
CA VAL A 51 -4.98 -7.73 14.54
C VAL A 51 -3.70 -8.13 15.28
N THR A 52 -3.14 -9.28 14.92
CA THR A 52 -1.80 -9.67 15.34
C THR A 52 -0.97 -9.84 14.09
N LEU A 53 0.07 -9.02 13.94
CA LEU A 53 0.99 -9.12 12.84
C LEU A 53 1.86 -10.38 13.03
N PRO A 54 2.17 -11.10 11.94
CA PRO A 54 3.12 -12.20 12.02
C PRO A 54 4.48 -11.72 12.55
N GLU A 55 5.13 -12.53 13.39
CA GLU A 55 6.43 -12.22 13.98
C GLU A 55 7.48 -11.82 12.92
N ALA A 56 7.54 -12.54 11.80
CA ALA A 56 8.45 -12.22 10.70
C ALA A 56 8.19 -10.84 10.05
N TYR A 57 6.94 -10.36 10.11
CA TYR A 57 6.57 -9.03 9.61
C TYR A 57 6.90 -7.94 10.65
N ARG A 58 6.71 -8.20 11.94
CA ARG A 58 7.23 -7.33 13.01
C ARG A 58 8.76 -7.18 12.92
N GLU A 59 9.47 -8.28 12.68
CA GLU A 59 10.92 -8.26 12.44
C GLU A 59 11.27 -7.42 11.20
N PHE A 60 10.49 -7.51 10.13
CA PHE A 60 10.70 -6.69 8.94
C PHE A 60 10.54 -5.19 9.24
N LEU A 61 9.48 -4.80 9.95
CA LEU A 61 9.21 -3.40 10.29
C LEU A 61 10.28 -2.79 11.20
N THR A 62 10.83 -3.58 12.13
CA THR A 62 11.84 -3.13 13.10
C THR A 62 13.27 -3.18 12.57
N VAL A 63 13.56 -4.04 11.58
CA VAL A 63 14.93 -4.28 11.09
C VAL A 63 15.18 -3.75 9.67
N VAL A 64 14.17 -3.79 8.79
CA VAL A 64 14.31 -3.41 7.37
C VAL A 64 13.72 -2.03 7.11
N GLY A 65 12.49 -1.79 7.54
CA GLY A 65 11.80 -0.50 7.37
C GLY A 65 10.35 -0.64 6.95
N ASP A 66 9.55 0.36 7.29
CA ASP A 66 8.13 0.43 6.99
C ASP A 66 7.88 1.11 5.64
N GLY A 67 7.55 0.30 4.64
CA GLY A 67 7.24 0.79 3.30
C GLY A 67 8.47 1.18 2.46
N GLY A 68 8.24 1.97 1.42
CA GLY A 68 9.29 2.49 0.54
C GLY A 68 9.61 1.58 -0.64
N ALA A 69 10.87 1.27 -0.86
CA ALA A 69 11.33 0.56 -2.05
C ALA A 69 10.76 -0.87 -2.12
N GLY A 70 10.07 -1.15 -3.22
CA GLY A 70 9.43 -2.42 -3.49
C GLY A 70 8.98 -2.50 -4.95
N PRO A 71 8.45 -3.64 -5.40
CA PRO A 71 7.98 -3.78 -6.77
C PRO A 71 6.86 -2.77 -7.10
N HIS A 72 6.83 -2.31 -8.35
CA HIS A 72 5.86 -1.31 -8.84
C HIS A 72 5.88 -0.01 -8.00
N PRO A 73 4.78 0.50 -7.37
CA PRO A 73 4.82 1.81 -6.73
C PRO A 73 5.65 1.86 -5.44
N GLY A 74 6.13 0.71 -4.94
CA GLY A 74 6.76 0.55 -3.64
C GLY A 74 5.87 -0.21 -2.65
N MET A 75 6.37 -0.36 -1.43
CA MET A 75 5.65 -0.91 -0.28
C MET A 75 4.92 0.22 0.45
N PHE A 76 3.66 -0.02 0.83
CA PHE A 76 2.92 0.89 1.69
C PHE A 76 3.45 0.82 3.12
N THR A 77 3.42 1.95 3.81
CA THR A 77 3.61 2.02 5.25
C THR A 77 2.46 1.34 5.99
N LEU A 78 2.67 1.04 7.27
CA LEU A 78 1.65 0.47 8.15
C LEU A 78 0.46 1.42 8.26
N ALA A 79 0.71 2.73 8.36
CA ALA A 79 -0.31 3.78 8.39
C ALA A 79 -1.07 3.90 7.04
N GLU A 80 -0.40 3.82 5.89
CA GLU A 80 -1.08 3.84 4.59
C GLU A 80 -1.95 2.60 4.35
N SER A 81 -1.64 1.49 5.03
CA SER A 81 -2.37 0.23 4.93
C SER A 81 -3.74 0.26 5.63
N GLU A 82 -4.05 1.33 6.37
CA GLU A 82 -5.37 1.57 6.98
C GLU A 82 -6.48 1.79 5.93
N ILE A 83 -6.13 1.99 4.66
CA ILE A 83 -7.08 2.15 3.57
C ILE A 83 -7.72 0.79 3.20
N ARG A 84 -8.80 0.42 3.91
CA ARG A 84 -10.09 -0.11 3.39
C ARG A 84 -11.01 -0.59 4.53
N ASN A 85 -11.50 0.30 5.37
CA ASN A 85 -12.78 0.04 6.08
C ASN A 85 -13.64 1.27 6.40
N THR A 86 -13.26 2.47 5.95
CA THR A 86 -14.12 3.67 6.03
C THR A 86 -15.25 3.67 5.00
N ALA A 87 -15.35 2.64 4.15
CA ALA A 87 -16.49 2.39 3.28
C ALA A 87 -17.35 1.23 3.80
N LYS A 88 -17.64 1.20 5.11
CA LYS A 88 -18.96 0.73 5.58
C LYS A 88 -19.96 1.88 5.41
N GLU A 89 -20.19 2.31 4.17
CA GLU A 89 -21.35 3.10 3.76
C GLU A 89 -21.32 3.16 2.21
N ASP A 90 -22.38 2.62 1.60
CA ASP A 90 -22.76 2.71 0.18
C ASP A 90 -21.90 2.07 -0.90
N ARG A 91 -21.49 0.81 -0.70
CA ARG A 91 -21.32 -0.13 -1.83
C ARG A 91 -22.26 -1.31 -1.72
N GLN A 92 -23.56 -1.02 -1.74
CA GLN A 92 -24.46 -1.97 -2.38
C GLN A 92 -24.14 -1.92 -3.87
N ILE A 93 -23.16 -2.70 -4.33
CA ILE A 93 -22.99 -2.92 -5.76
C ILE A 93 -24.12 -3.85 -6.21
N THR A 94 -25.32 -3.29 -6.39
CA THR A 94 -26.36 -3.93 -7.17
C THR A 94 -25.92 -3.83 -8.63
N GLY A 95 -25.34 -4.89 -9.18
CA GLY A 95 -24.99 -4.88 -10.60
C GLY A 95 -23.82 -5.74 -11.04
N PHE A 96 -23.08 -6.42 -10.17
CA PHE A 96 -22.15 -7.46 -10.66
C PHE A 96 -22.94 -8.72 -11.06
N PRO A 97 -23.03 -9.06 -12.36
CA PRO A 97 -23.62 -10.33 -12.77
C PRO A 97 -22.74 -11.47 -12.23
N LYS A 98 -23.35 -12.44 -11.55
CA LYS A 98 -22.66 -13.60 -10.94
C LYS A 98 -22.22 -14.67 -11.95
N ASN A 99 -22.28 -14.38 -13.24
CA ASN A 99 -22.01 -15.32 -14.31
C ASN A 99 -20.88 -14.76 -15.17
N GLY A 100 -19.73 -15.43 -15.14
CA GLY A 100 -18.45 -14.98 -15.68
C GLY A 100 -18.40 -14.85 -17.20
N ASN A 101 -18.96 -13.78 -17.75
CA ASN A 101 -18.62 -13.30 -19.07
C ASN A 101 -18.11 -11.84 -19.01
N ALA A 102 -16.79 -11.70 -18.97
CA ALA A 102 -16.14 -10.40 -19.08
C ALA A 102 -16.24 -9.91 -20.54
N SER A 103 -17.35 -9.27 -20.90
CA SER A 103 -17.43 -8.49 -22.14
C SER A 103 -18.59 -7.49 -22.11
N ALA A 104 -18.41 -6.38 -21.40
CA ALA A 104 -19.11 -5.13 -21.66
C ALA A 104 -18.34 -3.96 -21.01
N PRO A 105 -18.22 -2.79 -21.67
CA PRO A 105 -17.47 -1.67 -21.15
C PRO A 105 -18.18 -1.08 -19.92
N PHE A 106 -17.39 -0.69 -18.92
CA PHE A 106 -17.89 -0.11 -17.68
C PHE A 106 -18.47 1.28 -17.97
N LEU A 107 -19.80 1.37 -18.09
CA LEU A 107 -20.52 2.64 -18.17
C LEU A 107 -20.62 3.21 -16.74
N VAL A 108 -19.72 4.12 -16.38
CA VAL A 108 -19.91 4.99 -15.22
C VAL A 108 -21.09 5.91 -15.55
N SER A 109 -22.21 5.69 -14.88
CA SER A 109 -23.31 6.65 -14.84
C SER A 109 -22.93 7.76 -13.87
N THR A 110 -22.42 8.88 -14.38
CA THR A 110 -22.41 10.13 -13.61
C THR A 110 -23.85 10.64 -13.54
N SER A 111 -24.58 10.24 -12.50
CA SER A 111 -25.86 10.87 -12.19
C SER A 111 -25.58 12.22 -11.52
N ALA A 112 -25.68 13.28 -12.32
CA ALA A 112 -25.83 14.63 -11.81
C ALA A 112 -27.21 14.75 -11.14
N ALA A 113 -27.22 15.16 -9.87
CA ALA A 113 -28.44 15.55 -9.18
C ALA A 113 -28.27 16.95 -8.59
N THR A 114 -28.66 17.94 -9.40
CA THR A 114 -29.18 19.23 -8.96
C THR A 114 -30.19 19.05 -7.83
N LEU A 115 -30.13 19.87 -6.78
CA LEU A 115 -31.36 20.34 -6.13
C LEU A 115 -31.19 21.74 -5.51
N MET A 116 -31.97 22.68 -6.06
CA MET A 116 -32.25 24.02 -5.53
C MET A 116 -33.15 23.92 -4.30
N SER A 117 -32.94 24.77 -3.29
CA SER A 117 -33.98 25.65 -2.68
C SER A 117 -33.53 26.24 -1.34
N LYS A 118 -33.32 27.54 -1.28
CA LYS A 118 -34.30 28.48 -0.70
C LYS A 118 -34.01 29.90 -1.14
#